data_AF-A0A4U7CVT9-F1
#
_entry.id   AF-A0A4U7CVT9-F1
#
_cell.length_a   1.000
_cell.length_b   1.000
_cell.length_c   1.000
_cell.angle_alpha   90.00
_cell.angle_beta   90.00
_cell.angle_gamma   90.00
#
_symmetry.space_group_name_H-M   'P 1'
#
loop_
_entity.id
_entity.type
_entity.pdbx_description
1 polymer ?
#
loop_
_entity_poly.entity_id
_entity_poly.type
_entity_poly.pdbx_seq_one_letter_code
_entity_poly.pdbx_strand_id
1 'polypeptide(L)'
;MSDKESINLRIESGLKRAVEQISEEVEGDSRPSDLSLTAANLIKIGLGGERAGIEPDIVGEFFEIPRLFASISFDGEKVTMGTQLDSKTIAGLQNEFNPKKHTAAREALQLGVIIVDPGEKSIVGPLGGPRPFAEIDIDNHVEGDDAQEALRYITERLI
;
A
#
# COMPACT_ATOMS: atom_id res chain seq x y z
N MET A 1 20.11 7.69 18.93
CA MET A 1 19.05 6.77 19.38
C MET A 1 18.33 6.31 18.12
N SER A 2 17.79 5.10 18.05
CA SER A 2 17.05 4.68 16.85
C SER A 2 15.72 5.43 16.86
N ASP A 3 15.56 6.44 16.00
CA ASP A 3 14.34 7.27 15.88
C ASP A 3 13.17 6.51 15.20
N LYS A 4 13.21 5.18 15.28
CA LYS A 4 12.22 4.26 14.73
C LYS A 4 11.25 3.81 15.81
N GLU A 5 9.96 3.88 15.50
CA GLU A 5 8.87 3.40 16.33
C GLU A 5 8.23 2.16 15.71
N SER A 6 7.88 1.17 16.54
CA SER A 6 7.12 -0.01 16.11
C SER A 6 5.63 0.30 16.01
N ILE A 7 5.04 0.02 14.85
CA ILE A 7 3.62 0.22 14.57
C ILE A 7 2.98 -1.13 14.26
N ASN A 8 1.94 -1.46 15.02
CA ASN A 8 1.09 -2.60 14.74
C ASN A 8 -0.13 -2.16 13.93
N LEU A 9 -0.25 -2.68 12.73
CA LEU A 9 -1.34 -2.40 11.79
C LEU A 9 -2.35 -3.52 11.84
N ARG A 10 -3.63 -3.18 11.96
CA ARG A 10 -4.73 -4.13 11.84
C ARG A 10 -5.30 -4.06 10.44
N ILE A 11 -5.00 -5.06 9.62
CA ILE A 11 -5.22 -5.05 8.17
C ILE A 11 -5.95 -6.32 7.70
N GLU A 12 -6.56 -6.25 6.53
CA GLU A 12 -7.14 -7.40 5.83
C GLU A 12 -6.05 -8.44 5.50
N SER A 13 -6.39 -9.73 5.56
CA SER A 13 -5.41 -10.79 5.32
C SER A 13 -4.90 -10.83 3.88
N GLY A 14 -5.70 -10.42 2.88
CA GLY A 14 -5.17 -10.28 1.53
C GLY A 14 -4.25 -9.07 1.36
N LEU A 15 -4.36 -8.02 2.19
CA LEU A 15 -3.37 -6.92 2.18
C LEU A 15 -2.03 -7.44 2.68
N LYS A 16 -2.06 -8.25 3.76
CA LYS A 16 -0.85 -8.92 4.25
C LYS A 16 -0.23 -9.83 3.18
N ARG A 17 -1.04 -10.61 2.46
CA ARG A 17 -0.57 -11.45 1.35
C ARG A 17 0.04 -10.64 0.21
N ALA A 18 -0.54 -9.47 -0.09
CA ALA A 18 0.02 -8.58 -1.09
C ALA A 18 1.43 -8.10 -0.71
N VAL A 19 1.61 -7.71 0.55
CA VAL A 19 2.91 -7.33 1.10
C VAL A 19 3.88 -8.52 1.10
N GLU A 20 3.42 -9.72 1.44
CA GLU A 20 4.23 -10.95 1.39
C GLU A 20 4.72 -11.25 -0.02
N GLN A 21 3.83 -11.16 -1.02
CA GLN A 21 4.19 -11.39 -2.41
C GLN A 21 5.22 -10.37 -2.91
N ILE A 22 4.99 -9.07 -2.67
CA ILE A 22 5.96 -8.01 -3.03
C ILE A 22 7.29 -8.25 -2.29
N SER A 23 7.25 -8.65 -1.02
CA SER A 23 8.46 -8.92 -0.24
C SER A 23 9.22 -10.14 -0.79
N GLU A 24 8.52 -11.22 -1.18
CA GLU A 24 9.12 -12.38 -1.82
C GLU A 24 9.80 -12.02 -3.14
N GLU A 25 9.13 -11.23 -3.98
CA GLU A 25 9.66 -10.79 -5.28
C GLU A 25 10.86 -9.84 -5.12
N VAL A 26 10.80 -8.92 -4.15
CA VAL A 26 11.85 -7.91 -3.91
C VAL A 26 13.06 -8.48 -3.16
N GLU A 27 12.84 -9.37 -2.20
CA GLU A 27 13.87 -9.88 -1.29
C GLU A 27 14.34 -11.31 -1.64
N GLY A 28 13.62 -12.01 -2.53
CA GLY A 28 13.94 -13.36 -2.99
C GLY A 28 13.67 -14.47 -1.97
N ASP A 29 12.95 -14.17 -0.89
CA ASP A 29 12.58 -15.13 0.16
C ASP A 29 11.14 -15.62 -0.02
N SER A 30 10.97 -16.90 -0.36
CA SER A 30 9.66 -17.57 -0.47
C SER A 30 8.85 -17.65 0.82
N ARG A 31 9.44 -17.27 1.96
CA ARG A 31 8.78 -17.19 3.26
C ARG A 31 9.27 -15.93 3.97
N PRO A 32 8.91 -14.74 3.48
CA PRO A 32 9.47 -13.49 3.97
C PRO A 32 9.28 -13.39 5.48
N SER A 33 10.38 -13.61 6.20
CA SER A 33 10.37 -13.77 7.66
C SER A 33 10.15 -12.44 8.37
N ASP A 34 10.48 -11.32 7.71
CA ASP A 34 10.26 -9.96 8.19
C ASP A 34 9.70 -9.06 7.08
N LEU A 35 8.39 -8.79 7.14
CA LEU A 35 7.71 -7.88 6.23
C LEU A 35 7.97 -6.40 6.54
N SER A 36 8.67 -6.09 7.63
CA SER A 36 8.78 -4.72 8.16
C SER A 36 9.45 -3.77 7.16
N LEU A 37 10.49 -4.20 6.45
CA LEU A 37 11.20 -3.37 5.47
C LEU A 37 10.32 -3.07 4.25
N THR A 38 9.77 -4.11 3.63
CA THR A 38 8.86 -3.97 2.49
C THR A 38 7.63 -3.13 2.88
N ALA A 39 7.00 -3.40 4.03
CA ALA A 39 5.88 -2.60 4.54
C ALA A 39 6.27 -1.13 4.77
N ALA A 40 7.46 -0.85 5.33
CA ALA A 40 7.91 0.53 5.53
C ALA A 40 8.12 1.28 4.21
N ASN A 41 8.68 0.61 3.20
CA ASN A 41 8.85 1.19 1.87
C ASN A 41 7.50 1.45 1.20
N LEU A 42 6.56 0.50 1.25
CA LEU A 42 5.21 0.68 0.72
C LEU A 42 4.48 1.84 1.42
N ILE A 43 4.61 1.98 2.74
CA ILE A 43 4.04 3.12 3.48
C ILE A 43 4.63 4.46 3.02
N LYS A 44 5.94 4.52 2.73
CA LYS A 44 6.57 5.73 2.19
C LYS A 44 6.07 6.07 0.80
N ILE A 45 5.91 5.06 -0.06
CA ILE A 45 5.34 5.21 -1.40
C ILE A 45 3.92 5.75 -1.31
N GLY A 46 3.08 5.15 -0.47
CA GLY A 46 1.71 5.63 -0.27
C GLY A 46 1.66 7.05 0.29
N LEU A 47 2.55 7.41 1.23
CA LEU A 47 2.66 8.79 1.71
C LEU A 47 3.03 9.77 0.59
N GLY A 48 3.96 9.42 -0.28
CA GLY A 48 4.31 10.25 -1.43
C GLY A 48 3.22 10.29 -2.50
N GLY A 49 2.46 9.21 -2.67
CA GLY A 49 1.32 9.15 -3.58
C GLY A 49 0.18 10.05 -3.12
N GLU A 50 -0.15 10.02 -1.83
CA GLU A 50 -1.17 10.91 -1.24
C GLU A 50 -0.81 12.38 -1.44
N ARG A 51 0.46 12.75 -1.22
CA ARG A 51 0.95 14.13 -1.46
C ARG A 51 0.83 14.56 -2.92
N ALA A 52 1.10 13.64 -3.83
CA ALA A 52 0.93 13.84 -5.25
C ALA A 52 -0.55 13.85 -5.69
N GLY A 53 -1.49 13.59 -4.79
CA GLY A 53 -2.92 13.49 -5.10
C GLY A 53 -3.27 12.25 -5.93
N ILE A 54 -2.48 11.17 -5.81
CA ILE A 54 -2.77 9.90 -6.48
C ILE A 54 -3.94 9.23 -5.76
N GLU A 55 -5.09 9.19 -6.44
CA GLU A 55 -6.27 8.47 -5.98
C GLU A 55 -6.53 7.25 -6.89
N PRO A 56 -6.86 6.07 -6.35
CA PRO A 56 -7.21 4.92 -7.19
C PRO A 56 -8.60 5.09 -7.82
N ASP A 57 -8.68 5.14 -9.15
CA ASP A 57 -9.94 5.28 -9.87
C ASP A 57 -10.70 3.94 -9.98
N ILE A 58 -11.76 3.77 -9.17
CA ILE A 58 -12.53 2.53 -9.16
C ILE A 58 -13.53 2.50 -10.34
N VAL A 59 -13.10 1.96 -11.47
CA VAL A 59 -13.93 1.75 -12.68
C VAL A 59 -14.64 0.38 -12.60
N GLY A 60 -15.93 0.31 -12.95
CA GLY A 60 -16.68 -0.97 -12.98
C GLY A 60 -16.58 -1.71 -14.32
N GLU A 61 -16.92 -3.02 -14.31
CA GLU A 61 -16.93 -3.95 -15.48
C GLU A 61 -17.65 -3.46 -16.76
N PHE A 62 -18.47 -2.42 -16.68
CA PHE A 62 -19.28 -1.91 -17.80
C PHE A 62 -18.72 -0.65 -18.47
N PHE A 63 -17.41 -0.43 -18.38
CA PHE A 63 -16.67 0.71 -18.96
C PHE A 63 -17.03 2.08 -18.35
N GLU A 64 -15.99 2.80 -17.93
CA GLU A 64 -15.90 4.27 -17.79
C GLU A 64 -16.75 5.01 -16.75
N ILE A 65 -17.63 4.37 -15.97
CA ILE A 65 -18.36 5.09 -14.90
C ILE A 65 -17.57 4.99 -13.58
N PRO A 66 -17.04 6.11 -13.04
CA PRO A 66 -16.37 6.12 -11.73
C PRO A 66 -17.35 5.66 -10.65
N ARG A 67 -16.98 4.64 -9.88
CA ARG A 67 -17.77 4.18 -8.74
C ARG A 67 -17.38 4.96 -7.49
N LEU A 68 -17.95 6.17 -7.37
CA LEU A 68 -17.76 7.09 -6.24
C LEU A 68 -18.09 6.51 -4.84
N PHE A 69 -18.66 5.30 -4.74
CA PHE A 69 -19.05 4.65 -3.48
C PHE A 69 -18.38 3.29 -3.24
N ALA A 70 -17.50 2.86 -4.14
CA ALA A 70 -16.74 1.63 -3.92
C ALA A 70 -15.58 1.91 -2.97
N SER A 71 -15.34 1.01 -2.01
CA SER A 71 -14.15 1.06 -1.17
C SER A 71 -13.21 -0.06 -1.55
N ILE A 72 -11.91 0.23 -1.56
CA ILE A 72 -10.88 -0.79 -1.78
C ILE A 72 -10.88 -1.74 -0.59
N SER A 73 -11.00 -3.02 -0.87
CA SER A 73 -10.89 -4.09 0.13
C SER A 73 -9.83 -5.07 -0.34
N PHE A 74 -9.07 -5.63 0.59
CA PHE A 74 -8.11 -6.68 0.28
C PHE A 74 -8.57 -8.05 0.79
N ASP A 75 -9.85 -8.20 1.14
CA ASP A 75 -10.50 -9.43 1.60
C ASP A 75 -9.90 -10.14 2.83
N GLY A 76 -10.76 -10.95 3.44
CA GLY A 76 -10.41 -11.85 4.53
C GLY A 76 -10.42 -11.23 5.92
N GLU A 77 -10.07 -12.05 6.92
CA GLU A 77 -10.10 -11.65 8.31
C GLU A 77 -9.04 -10.59 8.64
N LYS A 78 -9.33 -9.75 9.64
CA LYS A 78 -8.37 -8.75 10.12
C LYS A 78 -7.24 -9.43 10.88
N VAL A 79 -6.03 -9.29 10.37
CA VAL A 79 -4.78 -9.75 10.96
C VAL A 79 -3.94 -8.57 11.45
N THR A 80 -2.97 -8.85 12.30
CA THR A 80 -2.01 -7.84 12.77
C THR A 80 -0.69 -8.00 12.02
N MET A 81 -0.12 -6.90 11.55
CA MET A 81 1.20 -6.83 10.94
C MET A 81 2.02 -5.71 11.61
N GLY A 82 3.24 -6.04 12.04
CA GLY A 82 4.17 -5.07 12.63
C GLY A 82 5.06 -4.45 11.55
N THR A 83 5.38 -3.16 11.70
CA THR A 83 6.39 -2.46 10.90
C THR A 83 7.12 -1.43 11.76
N GLN A 84 8.32 -1.01 11.33
CA GLN A 84 9.09 0.03 11.99
C GLN A 84 9.20 1.28 11.10
N LEU A 85 8.72 2.42 11.60
CA LEU A 85 8.77 3.68 10.88
C LEU A 85 9.60 4.72 11.65
N ASP A 86 10.32 5.56 10.92
CA ASP A 86 10.97 6.72 11.52
C ASP A 86 9.96 7.82 11.88
N SER A 87 10.35 8.68 12.82
CA SER A 87 9.50 9.74 13.36
C SER A 87 9.05 10.75 12.30
N LYS A 88 9.86 10.99 11.26
CA LYS A 88 9.54 11.89 10.13
C LYS A 88 8.39 11.31 9.30
N THR A 89 8.44 10.02 9.00
CA THR A 89 7.40 9.29 8.28
C THR A 89 6.10 9.30 9.08
N ILE A 90 6.15 9.04 10.39
CA ILE A 90 4.97 9.07 11.27
C ILE A 90 4.31 10.45 11.28
N ALA A 91 5.11 11.52 11.43
CA ALA A 91 4.58 12.88 11.39
C ALA A 91 3.95 13.20 10.02
N GLY A 92 4.57 12.77 8.92
CA GLY A 92 4.00 12.89 7.58
C GLY A 92 2.64 12.20 7.46
N LEU A 93 2.56 10.93 7.86
CA LEU A 93 1.31 10.15 7.83
C LEU A 93 0.18 10.83 8.61
N GLN A 94 0.48 11.40 9.77
CA GLN A 94 -0.51 12.06 10.61
C GLN A 94 -1.04 13.36 10.01
N ASN A 95 -0.25 14.00 9.13
CA ASN A 95 -0.63 15.23 8.46
C ASN A 95 -1.43 14.98 7.17
N GLU A 96 -1.03 14.00 6.36
CA GLU A 96 -1.65 13.78 5.04
C GLU A 96 -2.93 12.93 5.12
N PHE A 97 -2.93 11.80 5.85
CA PHE A 97 -4.07 10.87 5.86
C PHE A 97 -5.02 11.10 7.03
N ASN A 98 -4.52 10.86 8.25
CA ASN A 98 -5.34 10.83 9.45
C ASN A 98 -4.48 11.14 10.68
N PRO A 99 -4.97 11.93 11.65
CA PRO A 99 -4.22 12.22 12.87
C PRO A 99 -3.85 10.96 13.70
N LYS A 100 -4.53 9.83 13.49
CA LYS A 100 -4.20 8.55 14.14
C LYS A 100 -3.15 7.76 13.36
N LYS A 101 -1.92 7.71 13.89
CA LYS A 101 -0.76 7.03 13.27
C LYS A 101 -1.02 5.61 12.72
N HIS A 102 -1.74 4.76 13.45
CA HIS A 102 -2.00 3.38 13.02
C HIS A 102 -2.97 3.31 11.83
N THR A 103 -3.96 4.22 11.80
CA THR A 103 -4.93 4.30 10.71
C THR A 103 -4.26 4.88 9.47
N ALA A 104 -3.51 5.97 9.62
CA ALA A 104 -2.76 6.60 8.55
C ALA A 104 -1.71 5.66 7.93
N ALA A 105 -0.93 4.95 8.75
CA ALA A 105 0.05 3.98 8.27
C ALA A 105 -0.60 2.81 7.52
N ARG A 106 -1.82 2.41 7.91
CA ARG A 106 -2.59 1.39 7.16
C ARG A 106 -3.05 1.91 5.81
N GLU A 107 -3.59 3.12 5.75
CA GLU A 107 -4.09 3.74 4.51
C GLU A 107 -2.94 3.99 3.52
N ALA A 108 -1.80 4.49 4.03
CA ALA A 108 -0.59 4.62 3.24
C ALA A 108 -0.06 3.26 2.75
N LEU A 109 -0.09 2.21 3.58
CA LEU A 109 0.30 0.87 3.14
C LEU A 109 -0.60 0.37 1.99
N GLN A 110 -1.92 0.59 2.09
CA GLN A 110 -2.87 0.22 1.04
C GLN A 110 -2.55 0.94 -0.26
N LEU A 111 -2.37 2.26 -0.22
CA LEU A 111 -2.03 3.06 -1.39
C LEU A 111 -0.68 2.66 -1.99
N GLY A 112 0.33 2.39 -1.15
CA GLY A 112 1.63 1.93 -1.60
C GLY A 112 1.60 0.60 -2.35
N VAL A 113 0.81 -0.37 -1.86
CA VAL A 113 0.60 -1.66 -2.56
C VAL A 113 -0.05 -1.45 -3.91
N ILE A 114 -1.07 -0.58 -3.97
CA ILE A 114 -1.80 -0.27 -5.20
C ILE A 114 -0.87 0.37 -6.25
N ILE A 115 -0.03 1.32 -5.84
CA ILE A 115 0.92 2.00 -6.73
C ILE A 115 1.98 1.03 -7.28
N VAL A 116 2.45 0.09 -6.46
CA VAL A 116 3.53 -0.85 -6.82
C VAL A 116 3.03 -2.01 -7.68
N ASP A 117 1.88 -2.56 -7.34
CA ASP A 117 1.29 -3.72 -8.01
C ASP A 117 -0.14 -3.38 -8.47
N PRO A 118 -0.28 -2.54 -9.50
CA PRO A 118 -1.58 -2.20 -10.09
C PRO A 118 -2.18 -3.38 -10.87
N GLY A 119 -1.36 -4.39 -11.23
CA GLY A 119 -1.63 -5.32 -12.31
C GLY A 119 -2.23 -6.67 -11.92
N GLU A 120 -2.01 -7.18 -10.70
CA GLU A 120 -2.29 -8.61 -10.44
C GLU A 120 -3.26 -8.93 -9.31
N LYS A 121 -3.87 -7.94 -8.68
CA LYS A 121 -4.86 -8.21 -7.63
C LYS A 121 -6.27 -8.00 -8.15
N SER A 122 -6.84 -9.08 -8.69
CA SER A 122 -8.29 -9.26 -8.74
C SER A 122 -8.84 -9.14 -7.31
N ILE A 123 -9.17 -7.92 -6.90
CA ILE A 123 -9.81 -7.62 -5.63
C ILE A 123 -11.19 -8.27 -5.68
N VAL A 124 -11.39 -9.29 -4.84
CA VAL A 124 -12.65 -10.03 -4.80
C VAL A 124 -13.61 -9.22 -3.91
N GLY A 125 -14.86 -9.10 -4.32
CA GLY A 125 -15.88 -8.48 -3.45
C GLY A 125 -16.36 -9.46 -2.38
N PRO A 126 -17.11 -9.02 -1.36
CA PRO A 126 -17.72 -9.88 -0.33
C PRO A 126 -18.68 -10.96 -0.86
N LEU A 127 -18.92 -11.02 -2.18
CA LEU A 127 -19.76 -11.98 -2.89
C LEU A 127 -18.96 -12.93 -3.83
N GLY A 128 -17.63 -12.96 -3.76
CA GLY A 128 -16.82 -14.02 -4.39
C GLY A 128 -16.61 -13.94 -5.90
N GLY A 129 -17.00 -12.84 -6.56
CA GLY A 129 -16.71 -12.62 -7.98
C GLY A 129 -15.44 -11.79 -8.20
N PRO A 130 -14.61 -12.09 -9.22
CA PRO A 130 -13.52 -11.21 -9.61
C PRO A 130 -14.12 -9.89 -10.07
N ARG A 131 -13.62 -8.77 -9.54
CA ARG A 131 -14.00 -7.45 -10.04
C ARG A 131 -12.73 -6.77 -10.54
N PRO A 132 -12.57 -6.56 -11.85
CA PRO A 132 -11.49 -5.73 -12.36
C PRO A 132 -11.74 -4.32 -11.82
N PHE A 133 -10.90 -3.86 -10.91
CA PHE A 133 -10.98 -2.54 -10.32
C PHE A 133 -9.60 -1.90 -10.38
N ALA A 134 -9.63 -0.59 -10.64
CA ALA A 134 -8.51 0.34 -10.64
C ALA A 134 -7.60 0.25 -11.88
N GLU A 135 -7.89 1.10 -12.88
CA GLU A 135 -6.79 1.71 -13.62
C GLU A 135 -6.21 2.76 -12.67
N ILE A 136 -4.98 2.55 -12.22
CA ILE A 136 -4.25 3.59 -11.49
C ILE A 136 -3.47 4.35 -12.54
N ASP A 137 -3.83 5.62 -12.73
CA ASP A 137 -3.01 6.52 -13.52
C ASP A 137 -1.75 6.90 -12.73
N ILE A 138 -0.69 6.12 -12.94
CA ILE A 138 0.64 6.34 -12.35
C ILE A 138 1.39 7.45 -13.11
N ASP A 139 0.80 8.07 -14.15
CA ASP A 139 1.44 9.22 -14.82
C ASP A 139 1.62 10.40 -13.84
N ASN A 140 0.91 10.41 -12.71
CA ASN A 140 1.20 11.25 -11.55
C ASN A 140 2.32 10.63 -10.69
N HIS A 141 3.50 11.26 -10.71
CA HIS A 141 4.67 10.79 -9.96
C HIS A 141 4.47 10.86 -8.43
N VAL A 142 5.09 9.92 -7.70
CA VAL A 142 5.16 9.94 -6.23
C VAL A 142 6.05 11.11 -5.74
N GLU A 143 5.55 11.88 -4.77
CA GLU A 143 6.26 13.04 -4.21
C GLU A 143 7.18 12.72 -3.02
N GLY A 144 8.37 13.30 -3.04
CA GLY A 144 9.34 13.29 -1.94
C GLY A 144 10.46 12.25 -2.08
N ASP A 145 11.68 12.66 -1.72
CA ASP A 145 12.91 11.87 -1.90
C ASP A 145 12.82 10.46 -1.29
N ASP A 146 12.30 10.35 -0.05
CA ASP A 146 12.17 9.07 0.66
C ASP A 146 11.19 8.12 -0.04
N ALA A 147 10.14 8.66 -0.67
CA ALA A 147 9.12 7.90 -1.36
C ALA A 147 9.59 7.46 -2.76
N GLN A 148 10.35 8.33 -3.45
CA GLN A 148 10.99 8.00 -4.73
C GLN A 148 12.09 6.96 -4.57
N GLU A 149 12.90 7.04 -3.50
CA GLU A 149 13.91 6.03 -3.20
C GLU A 149 13.25 4.68 -2.89
N ALA A 150 12.17 4.67 -2.10
CA ALA A 150 11.40 3.46 -1.81
C ALA A 150 10.77 2.86 -3.08
N LEU A 151 10.18 3.69 -3.95
CA LEU A 151 9.59 3.25 -5.21
C LEU A 151 10.65 2.64 -6.12
N ARG A 152 11.80 3.30 -6.29
CA ARG A 152 12.93 2.78 -7.07
C ARG A 152 13.44 1.45 -6.50
N TYR A 153 13.60 1.38 -5.17
CA TYR A 153 14.06 0.16 -4.51
C TYR A 153 13.16 -1.05 -4.85
N ILE A 154 11.84 -0.86 -4.80
CA ILE A 154 10.88 -1.91 -5.11
C ILE A 154 10.84 -2.21 -6.61
N THR A 155 10.63 -1.20 -7.46
CA THR A 155 10.45 -1.37 -8.91
C THR A 155 11.67 -1.94 -9.63
N GLU A 156 12.89 -1.60 -9.21
CA GLU A 156 14.12 -2.19 -9.80
C GLU A 156 14.27 -3.69 -9.51
N ARG A 157 13.53 -4.23 -8.53
CA ARG A 157 13.62 -5.63 -8.08
C ARG A 157 12.41 -6.46 -8.51
N LEU A 158 11.31 -5.82 -8.90
CA LEU A 158 10.19 -6.45 -9.60
C LEU A 158 10.57 -6.61 -11.08
N ILE A 159 11.18 -7.75 -11.45
CA ILE A 159 11.58 -8.09 -12.83
C ILE A 159 10.93 -9.40 -13.26
#